data_AF-A0A350UB04-F1
#
_entry.id   AF-A0A350UB04-F1
#
_cell.length_a   1.000
_cell.length_b   1.000
_cell.length_c   1.000
_cell.angle_alpha   90.00
_cell.angle_beta   90.00
_cell.angle_gamma   90.00
#
_symmetry.space_group_name_H-M   'P 1'
#
loop_
_entity.id
_entity.type
_entity.pdbx_description
1 polymer ?
#
loop_
_entity_poly.entity_id
_entity_poly.type
_entity_poly.pdbx_seq_one_letter_code
_entity_poly.pdbx_strand_id
1 'polypeptide(L)'
;MKQALRRELTNIVFLILIVAAALVIFLLSRTGGESSVPKVAQTATATDTPAPAEATATQPASRGVPESVFQTFLATSDVFSAKQDRRDARVYVLTYGKSPSIAAHLRYEVLGGSVSSVELTCPLPVKYKDKGKTSIEAYLYETSQEQERALSGAVRVLLSEVLPASCADDALQRSTVRYWAEQAMLLAKIGDDFEDTLHGYRFLAYRKQGEDAQELVCVLYLA
;
A
#
# COMPACT_ATOMS: atom_id res chain seq x y z
N MET A 1 39.16 13.97 17.94
CA MET A 1 37.70 14.17 18.17
C MET A 1 37.14 15.50 17.66
N LYS A 2 37.80 16.67 17.82
CA LYS A 2 37.24 17.97 17.39
C LYS A 2 37.07 18.16 15.86
N GLN A 3 37.86 17.46 15.03
CA GLN A 3 37.76 17.56 13.56
C GLN A 3 36.65 16.69 12.95
N ALA A 4 36.37 15.51 13.52
CA ALA A 4 35.30 14.64 13.04
C ALA A 4 33.92 15.28 13.28
N LEU A 5 33.73 15.87 14.47
CA LEU A 5 32.49 16.57 14.82
C LEU A 5 32.24 17.80 13.93
N ARG A 6 33.31 18.54 13.56
CA ARG A 6 33.20 19.68 12.64
C ARG A 6 32.78 19.25 11.23
N ARG A 7 33.26 18.09 10.76
CA ARG A 7 32.94 17.59 9.41
C ARG A 7 31.48 17.10 9.32
N GLU A 8 30.99 16.44 10.37
CA GLU A 8 29.57 16.06 10.44
C GLU A 8 28.64 17.26 10.58
N LEU A 9 29.02 18.27 11.37
CA LEU A 9 28.23 19.50 11.49
C LEU A 9 28.14 20.24 10.15
N THR A 10 29.24 20.33 9.39
CA THR A 10 29.22 20.96 8.06
C THR A 10 28.32 20.19 7.10
N ASN A 11 28.36 18.86 7.11
CA ASN A 11 27.48 18.04 6.26
C ASN A 11 26.01 18.22 6.61
N ILE A 12 25.66 18.28 7.90
CA ILE A 12 24.27 18.50 8.35
C ILE A 12 23.79 19.89 7.93
N VAL A 13 24.61 20.93 8.12
CA VAL A 13 24.26 22.31 7.72
C VAL A 13 24.06 22.40 6.20
N PHE A 14 24.90 21.71 5.41
CA PHE A 14 24.78 21.68 3.95
C PHE A 14 23.48 21.00 3.50
N LEU A 15 23.10 19.91 4.17
CA LEU A 15 21.87 19.17 3.88
C LEU A 15 20.62 20.01 4.20
N ILE A 16 20.64 20.73 5.33
CA ILE A 16 19.56 21.66 5.72
C ILE A 16 19.43 22.80 4.70
N LEU A 17 20.54 23.36 4.22
CA LEU A 17 20.54 24.42 3.20
C LEU A 17 19.95 23.94 1.87
N ILE A 18 20.25 22.71 1.44
CA ILE A 18 19.69 22.13 0.21
C ILE A 18 18.18 21.94 0.35
N VAL A 19 17.71 21.41 1.48
CA VAL A 19 16.26 21.22 1.74
C VAL A 19 15.53 22.55 1.81
N ALA A 20 16.12 23.56 2.45
CA ALA A 20 15.54 24.91 2.52
C ALA A 20 15.45 25.56 1.13
N ALA A 21 16.49 25.44 0.29
CA ALA A 21 16.47 25.93 -1.08
C ALA A 21 15.40 25.23 -1.93
N ALA A 22 15.26 23.90 -1.80
CA ALA A 22 14.23 23.14 -2.50
C ALA A 22 12.81 23.56 -2.08
N LEU A 23 12.59 23.82 -0.79
CA LEU A 23 11.32 24.33 -0.27
C LEU A 23 10.98 25.74 -0.78
N VAL A 24 11.98 26.63 -0.86
CA VAL A 24 11.79 27.98 -1.41
C VAL A 24 11.45 27.93 -2.90
N ILE A 25 12.14 27.09 -3.68
CA ILE A 25 11.83 26.88 -5.10
C ILE A 25 10.41 26.33 -5.24
N PHE A 26 10.04 25.32 -4.44
CA PHE A 26 8.70 24.74 -4.45
C PHE A 26 7.60 25.76 -4.13
N LEU A 27 7.83 26.62 -3.14
CA LEU A 27 6.90 27.68 -2.76
C LEU A 27 6.79 28.77 -3.85
N LEU A 28 7.92 29.18 -4.45
CA LEU A 28 7.94 30.15 -5.55
C LEU A 28 7.28 29.61 -6.83
N SER A 29 7.50 28.32 -7.15
CA SER A 29 6.83 27.64 -8.25
C SER A 29 5.31 27.52 -8.04
N ARG A 30 4.85 27.47 -6.78
CA ARG A 30 3.42 27.42 -6.45
C ARG A 30 2.75 28.80 -6.50
N THR A 31 3.48 29.88 -6.27
CA THR A 31 2.95 31.26 -6.32
C THR A 31 3.05 31.92 -7.70
N GLY A 32 3.70 31.29 -8.68
CA GLY A 32 3.86 31.83 -10.05
C GLY A 32 2.72 31.54 -11.03
N GLY A 33 1.60 30.97 -10.55
CA GLY A 33 0.50 30.45 -11.40
C GLY A 33 -0.75 31.31 -11.48
N GLU A 34 -0.74 32.56 -11.02
CA GLU A 34 -1.87 33.49 -11.20
C GLU A 34 -1.42 34.74 -11.95
N SER A 35 -1.42 34.63 -13.28
CA SER A 35 -1.42 35.80 -14.17
C SER A 35 -2.79 35.90 -14.85
N SER A 36 -3.54 36.86 -14.34
CA SER A 36 -4.76 37.47 -14.88
C SER A 36 -4.58 38.02 -16.29
N VAL A 37 -5.51 37.70 -17.20
CA VAL A 37 -5.85 38.54 -18.39
C VAL A 37 -7.33 38.30 -18.77
N PRO A 38 -8.02 39.19 -19.52
CA PRO A 38 -9.06 40.04 -18.96
C PRO A 38 -10.46 39.77 -19.51
N LYS A 39 -11.43 40.29 -18.76
CA LYS A 39 -12.85 40.48 -19.11
C LYS A 39 -13.00 41.22 -20.45
N VAL A 40 -13.63 40.59 -21.44
CA VAL A 40 -14.31 41.28 -22.54
C VAL A 40 -15.79 40.93 -22.47
N ALA A 41 -16.60 41.98 -22.32
CA ALA A 41 -18.05 41.93 -22.37
C ALA A 41 -18.52 41.62 -23.80
N GLN A 42 -19.53 40.77 -23.94
CA GLN A 42 -20.42 40.83 -25.09
C GLN A 42 -21.86 40.52 -24.67
N THR A 43 -22.73 41.31 -25.27
CA THR A 43 -24.09 41.67 -24.90
C THR A 43 -25.09 40.55 -25.19
N ALA A 44 -26.19 40.55 -24.43
CA ALA A 44 -27.31 39.63 -24.51
C ALA A 44 -28.04 39.59 -25.86
N THR A 45 -28.53 38.40 -26.19
CA THR A 45 -29.87 38.21 -26.78
C THR A 45 -30.43 36.86 -26.32
N ALA A 46 -31.64 36.91 -25.74
CA ALA A 46 -32.37 35.78 -25.22
C ALA A 46 -32.99 34.92 -26.33
N THR A 47 -33.02 33.60 -26.16
CA THR A 47 -34.18 32.78 -26.54
C THR A 47 -34.19 31.52 -25.66
N ASP A 48 -35.27 31.34 -24.92
CA ASP A 48 -35.52 30.22 -24.01
C ASP A 48 -35.53 28.87 -24.73
N THR A 49 -34.73 27.93 -24.24
CA THR A 49 -34.92 26.48 -24.41
C THR A 49 -34.28 25.81 -23.19
N PRO A 50 -35.00 25.03 -22.36
CA PRO A 50 -34.39 24.35 -21.23
C PRO A 50 -33.62 23.12 -21.75
N ALA A 51 -32.31 23.28 -21.92
CA ALA A 51 -31.40 22.17 -22.14
C ALA A 51 -31.09 21.47 -20.79
N PRO A 52 -30.95 20.13 -20.76
CA PRO A 52 -30.72 19.39 -19.53
C PRO A 52 -29.37 19.78 -18.92
N ALA A 53 -29.31 19.80 -17.59
CA ALA A 53 -28.13 20.09 -16.80
C ALA A 53 -26.92 19.26 -17.27
N GLU A 54 -26.01 19.90 -18.00
CA GLU A 54 -24.74 19.33 -18.38
C GLU A 54 -23.75 19.37 -17.22
N ALA A 55 -23.18 18.19 -16.99
CA ALA A 55 -21.84 17.95 -16.47
C ALA A 55 -21.57 18.46 -15.05
N THR A 56 -21.92 17.62 -14.07
CA THR A 56 -21.03 17.39 -12.93
C THR A 56 -19.61 17.25 -13.50
N ALA A 57 -18.70 18.14 -13.09
CA ALA A 57 -17.30 18.05 -13.45
C ALA A 57 -16.85 16.62 -13.17
N THR A 58 -16.54 15.86 -14.22
CA THR A 58 -16.07 14.48 -14.10
C THR A 58 -14.75 14.56 -13.35
N GLN A 59 -14.80 14.35 -12.03
CA GLN A 59 -13.62 14.03 -11.26
C GLN A 59 -12.90 12.90 -12.01
N PRO A 60 -11.57 12.96 -12.15
CA PRO A 60 -10.83 11.84 -12.73
C PRO A 60 -11.28 10.57 -12.02
N ALA A 61 -11.76 9.59 -12.78
CA ALA A 61 -12.30 8.35 -12.23
C ALA A 61 -11.23 7.76 -11.30
N SER A 62 -11.59 7.59 -10.02
CA SER A 62 -10.68 6.98 -9.05
C SER A 62 -10.37 5.57 -9.52
N ARG A 63 -9.08 5.19 -9.50
CA ARG A 63 -8.65 3.82 -9.82
C ARG A 63 -9.05 2.80 -8.76
N GLY A 64 -9.54 3.24 -7.60
CA GLY A 64 -10.04 2.37 -6.56
C GLY A 64 -11.56 2.27 -6.53
N VAL A 65 -12.04 1.13 -6.04
CA VAL A 65 -13.48 0.93 -5.79
C VAL A 65 -13.96 1.83 -4.64
N PRO A 66 -15.27 2.14 -4.56
CA PRO A 66 -15.84 2.83 -3.41
C PRO A 66 -15.57 2.08 -2.08
N GLU A 67 -15.34 2.83 -0.99
CA GLU A 67 -15.01 2.24 0.32
C GLU A 67 -16.05 1.20 0.78
N SER A 68 -17.34 1.48 0.58
CA SER A 68 -18.43 0.56 0.96
C SER A 68 -18.40 -0.76 0.19
N VAL A 69 -17.99 -0.73 -1.08
CA VAL A 69 -17.85 -1.94 -1.92
C VAL A 69 -16.70 -2.79 -1.38
N PHE A 70 -15.56 -2.17 -1.08
CA PHE A 70 -14.40 -2.87 -0.54
C PHE A 70 -14.69 -3.49 0.84
N GLN A 71 -15.33 -2.73 1.74
CA GLN A 71 -15.75 -3.25 3.05
C GLN A 71 -16.72 -4.43 2.93
N THR A 72 -17.67 -4.35 1.99
CA THR A 72 -18.60 -5.46 1.72
C THR A 72 -17.83 -6.69 1.26
N PHE A 73 -16.91 -6.53 0.29
CA PHE A 73 -16.04 -7.63 -0.15
C PHE A 73 -15.29 -8.28 1.01
N LEU A 74 -14.67 -7.49 1.89
CA LEU A 74 -13.94 -8.01 3.05
C LEU A 74 -14.87 -8.81 4.00
N ALA A 75 -16.10 -8.33 4.20
CA ALA A 75 -17.07 -8.98 5.07
C ALA A 75 -17.68 -10.26 4.47
N THR A 76 -17.75 -10.38 3.14
CA THR A 76 -18.45 -11.47 2.45
C THR A 76 -17.52 -12.48 1.76
N SER A 77 -16.20 -12.30 1.83
CA SER A 77 -15.24 -13.23 1.22
C SER A 77 -15.40 -14.64 1.78
N ASP A 78 -15.40 -15.64 0.90
CA ASP A 78 -15.37 -17.07 1.24
C ASP A 78 -13.95 -17.65 1.32
N VAL A 79 -12.95 -16.88 0.87
CA VAL A 79 -11.54 -17.31 0.81
C VAL A 79 -10.82 -17.12 2.15
N PHE A 80 -11.13 -16.02 2.85
CA PHE A 80 -10.54 -15.68 4.14
C PHE A 80 -11.60 -15.13 5.08
N SER A 81 -11.29 -15.12 6.37
CA SER A 81 -12.10 -14.39 7.35
C SER A 81 -11.48 -13.03 7.64
N ALA A 82 -12.28 -11.97 7.64
CA ALA A 82 -11.84 -10.63 7.96
C ALA A 82 -12.49 -10.16 9.27
N LYS A 83 -11.68 -9.71 10.22
CA LYS A 83 -12.16 -9.11 11.46
C LYS A 83 -11.70 -7.66 11.55
N GLN A 84 -12.65 -6.75 11.52
CA GLN A 84 -12.39 -5.32 11.65
C GLN A 84 -11.84 -4.98 13.05
N ASP A 85 -10.89 -4.06 13.10
CA ASP A 85 -10.43 -3.48 14.36
C ASP A 85 -11.53 -2.61 14.98
N ARG A 86 -11.58 -2.56 16.32
CA ARG A 86 -12.64 -1.81 17.03
C ARG A 86 -12.38 -0.31 17.07
N ARG A 87 -11.13 0.12 16.87
CA ARG A 87 -10.68 1.51 16.99
C ARG A 87 -10.54 2.17 15.62
N ASP A 88 -10.31 1.39 14.57
CA ASP A 88 -10.16 1.88 13.21
C ASP A 88 -10.96 1.02 12.22
N ALA A 89 -11.95 1.64 11.57
CA ALA A 89 -12.81 0.99 10.61
C ALA A 89 -12.10 0.54 9.33
N ARG A 90 -10.88 1.03 9.08
CA ARG A 90 -10.07 0.72 7.88
C ARG A 90 -8.94 -0.27 8.15
N VAL A 91 -8.92 -0.84 9.35
CA VAL A 91 -7.96 -1.86 9.76
C VAL A 91 -8.69 -3.17 10.00
N TYR A 92 -8.16 -4.25 9.43
CA TYR A 92 -8.70 -5.59 9.54
C TYR A 92 -7.58 -6.59 9.85
N VAL A 93 -7.92 -7.67 10.52
CA VAL A 93 -7.10 -8.89 10.58
C VAL A 93 -7.72 -9.90 9.64
N LEU A 94 -6.99 -10.25 8.58
CA LEU A 94 -7.35 -11.30 7.64
C LEU A 94 -6.75 -12.61 8.11
N THR A 95 -7.57 -13.65 8.25
CA THR A 95 -7.12 -14.98 8.67
C THR A 95 -7.39 -15.99 7.56
N TYR A 96 -6.33 -16.69 7.12
CA TYR A 96 -6.34 -17.68 6.04
C TYR A 96 -5.75 -19.01 6.49
N GLY A 97 -6.32 -20.12 6.03
CA GLY A 97 -5.89 -21.47 6.39
C GLY A 97 -6.37 -21.92 7.77
N LYS A 98 -6.30 -23.24 8.02
CA LYS A 98 -6.79 -23.87 9.26
C LYS A 98 -5.64 -24.27 10.20
N SER A 99 -4.65 -24.98 9.69
CA SER A 99 -3.49 -25.45 10.46
C SER A 99 -2.24 -25.58 9.55
N PRO A 100 -1.23 -24.71 9.68
CA PRO A 100 -1.25 -23.49 10.48
C PRO A 100 -2.18 -22.44 9.85
N SER A 101 -2.83 -21.65 10.69
CA SER A 101 -3.59 -20.47 10.27
C SER A 101 -2.64 -19.27 10.22
N ILE A 102 -2.79 -18.44 9.18
CA ILE A 102 -1.97 -17.25 8.96
C ILE A 102 -2.85 -16.02 9.17
N ALA A 103 -2.42 -15.13 10.06
CA ALA A 103 -3.05 -13.83 10.29
C ALA A 103 -2.23 -12.74 9.61
N ALA A 104 -2.89 -11.88 8.83
CA ALA A 104 -2.30 -10.73 8.17
C ALA A 104 -3.08 -9.47 8.54
N HIS A 105 -2.38 -8.37 8.77
CA HIS A 105 -2.98 -7.07 9.04
C HIS A 105 -3.23 -6.34 7.72
N LEU A 106 -4.48 -6.01 7.46
CA LEU A 106 -4.88 -5.18 6.33
C LEU A 106 -5.16 -3.77 6.85
N ARG A 107 -4.60 -2.77 6.19
CA ARG A 107 -4.96 -1.36 6.32
C ARG A 107 -5.23 -0.79 4.94
N TYR A 108 -6.21 0.08 4.81
CA TYR A 108 -6.42 0.79 3.55
C TYR A 108 -6.71 2.28 3.80
N GLU A 109 -6.43 3.11 2.80
CA GLU A 109 -6.76 4.53 2.81
C GLU A 109 -7.81 4.85 1.76
N VAL A 110 -8.48 5.99 1.93
CA VAL A 110 -9.58 6.42 1.08
C VAL A 110 -9.38 7.87 0.69
N LEU A 111 -9.49 8.15 -0.61
CA LEU A 111 -9.44 9.48 -1.18
C LEU A 111 -10.67 9.68 -2.09
N GLY A 112 -11.43 10.75 -1.86
CA GLY A 112 -12.63 11.02 -2.65
C GLY A 112 -13.74 9.96 -2.52
N GLY A 113 -13.75 9.19 -1.43
CA GLY A 113 -14.73 8.12 -1.19
C GLY A 113 -14.35 6.76 -1.79
N SER A 114 -13.24 6.68 -2.52
CA SER A 114 -12.69 5.45 -3.10
C SER A 114 -11.40 5.03 -2.43
N VAL A 115 -11.10 3.73 -2.44
CA VAL A 115 -9.85 3.19 -1.90
C VAL A 115 -8.67 3.76 -2.68
N SER A 116 -7.70 4.37 -1.99
CA SER A 116 -6.52 4.98 -2.61
C SER A 116 -5.24 4.19 -2.39
N SER A 117 -5.19 3.40 -1.32
CA SER A 117 -4.09 2.49 -1.06
C SER A 117 -4.55 1.29 -0.22
N VAL A 118 -3.89 0.16 -0.41
CA VAL A 118 -4.11 -1.05 0.38
C VAL A 118 -2.76 -1.61 0.82
N GLU A 119 -2.59 -1.80 2.12
CA GLU A 119 -1.40 -2.34 2.77
C GLU A 119 -1.77 -3.65 3.47
N LEU A 120 -1.08 -4.73 3.09
CA LEU A 120 -1.13 -6.02 3.76
C LEU A 120 0.21 -6.29 4.46
N THR A 121 0.17 -6.48 5.77
CA THR A 121 1.33 -6.79 6.60
C THR A 121 1.21 -8.20 7.16
N CYS A 122 2.20 -9.05 6.89
CA CYS A 122 2.25 -10.43 7.35
C CYS A 122 3.47 -10.65 8.26
N PRO A 123 3.29 -11.13 9.50
CA PRO A 123 4.42 -11.52 10.34
C PRO A 123 5.15 -12.72 9.72
N LEU A 124 6.47 -12.64 9.67
CA LEU A 124 7.34 -13.70 9.18
C LEU A 124 7.68 -14.67 10.32
N PRO A 125 7.61 -15.99 10.10
CA PRO A 125 7.97 -16.97 11.11
C PRO A 125 9.47 -16.88 11.42
N VAL A 126 9.81 -17.23 12.66
CA VAL A 126 11.21 -17.34 13.09
C VAL A 126 11.88 -18.47 12.31
N LYS A 127 13.03 -18.18 11.70
CA LYS A 127 13.80 -19.16 10.94
C LYS A 127 14.81 -19.87 11.83
N TYR A 128 14.72 -21.20 11.87
CA TYR A 128 15.72 -22.07 12.50
C TYR A 128 16.65 -22.64 11.42
N LYS A 129 17.97 -22.53 11.61
CA LYS A 129 18.96 -22.94 10.60
C LYS A 129 19.12 -24.46 10.50
N ASP A 130 18.92 -25.16 11.61
CA ASP A 130 19.06 -26.59 11.72
C ASP A 130 17.94 -27.19 12.57
N LYS A 131 17.74 -28.51 12.42
CA LYS A 131 16.78 -29.30 13.20
C LYS A 131 17.16 -29.40 14.69
N GLY A 132 18.34 -28.88 15.07
CA GLY A 132 18.91 -29.06 16.40
C GLY A 132 19.16 -30.53 16.74
N LYS A 133 19.48 -30.78 18.02
CA LYS A 133 19.84 -32.11 18.55
C LYS A 133 18.78 -32.65 19.50
N THR A 134 17.93 -31.78 20.04
CA THR A 134 16.86 -32.15 20.94
C THR A 134 15.54 -32.32 20.20
N SER A 135 14.60 -33.07 20.79
CA SER A 135 13.25 -33.22 20.25
C SER A 135 12.49 -31.89 20.17
N ILE A 136 12.75 -30.96 21.08
CA ILE A 136 12.12 -29.63 21.10
C ILE A 136 12.63 -28.79 19.94
N GLU A 137 13.95 -28.73 19.73
CA GLU A 137 14.53 -27.99 18.60
C GLU A 137 14.06 -28.57 17.25
N ALA A 138 13.97 -29.90 17.16
CA ALA A 138 13.48 -30.58 15.96
C ALA A 138 12.04 -30.20 15.64
N TYR A 139 11.19 -30.18 16.67
CA TYR A 139 9.79 -29.77 16.54
C TYR A 139 9.65 -28.30 16.13
N LEU A 140 10.42 -27.39 16.74
CA LEU A 140 10.41 -25.96 16.40
C LEU A 140 10.86 -25.72 14.95
N TYR A 141 11.91 -26.43 14.52
CA TYR A 141 12.38 -26.39 13.14
C TYR A 141 11.29 -26.86 12.17
N GLU A 142 10.71 -28.04 12.38
CA GLU A 142 9.65 -28.58 11.50
C GLU A 142 8.42 -27.67 11.45
N THR A 143 7.96 -27.18 12.60
CA THR A 143 6.83 -26.25 12.70
C THR A 143 7.11 -24.93 11.96
N SER A 144 8.33 -24.39 12.06
CA SER A 144 8.71 -23.17 11.36
C SER A 144 8.70 -23.34 9.83
N GLN A 145 9.11 -24.51 9.35
CA GLN A 145 9.10 -24.83 7.91
C GLN A 145 7.66 -24.97 7.39
N GLU A 146 6.77 -25.57 8.17
CA GLU A 146 5.35 -25.66 7.85
C GLU A 146 4.68 -24.28 7.84
N GLN A 147 4.98 -23.44 8.83
CA GLN A 147 4.52 -22.05 8.88
C GLN A 147 5.03 -21.23 7.69
N GLU A 148 6.29 -21.38 7.29
CA GLU A 148 6.85 -20.66 6.13
C GLU A 148 6.15 -21.04 4.82
N ARG A 149 5.88 -22.35 4.62
CA ARG A 149 5.13 -22.82 3.44
C ARG A 149 3.68 -22.31 3.45
N ALA A 150 3.02 -22.36 4.60
CA ALA A 150 1.66 -21.86 4.74
C ALA A 150 1.58 -20.35 4.54
N LEU A 151 2.54 -19.60 5.06
CA LEU A 151 2.66 -18.15 4.83
C LEU A 151 2.83 -17.84 3.35
N SER A 152 3.74 -18.54 2.65
CA SER A 152 3.91 -18.35 1.20
C SER A 152 2.62 -18.57 0.43
N GLY A 153 1.87 -19.62 0.76
CA GLY A 153 0.54 -19.87 0.20
C GLY A 153 -0.48 -18.77 0.55
N ALA A 154 -0.50 -18.32 1.80
CA ALA A 154 -1.40 -17.29 2.28
C ALA A 154 -1.16 -15.95 1.59
N VAL A 155 0.09 -15.49 1.49
CA VAL A 155 0.46 -14.23 0.81
C VAL A 155 0.01 -14.26 -0.65
N ARG A 156 0.25 -15.36 -1.36
CA ARG A 156 -0.20 -15.54 -2.76
C ARG A 156 -1.71 -15.38 -2.87
N VAL A 157 -2.47 -16.07 -2.03
CA VAL A 157 -3.95 -16.04 -2.09
C VAL A 157 -4.49 -14.69 -1.65
N LEU A 158 -4.09 -14.21 -0.47
CA LEU A 158 -4.58 -12.95 0.09
C LEU A 158 -4.31 -11.78 -0.86
N LEU A 159 -3.09 -11.63 -1.40
CA LEU A 159 -2.82 -10.56 -2.35
C LEU A 159 -3.66 -10.72 -3.62
N SER A 160 -3.74 -11.94 -4.19
CA SER A 160 -4.49 -12.21 -5.43
C SER A 160 -6.00 -12.01 -5.31
N GLU A 161 -6.56 -12.04 -4.11
CA GLU A 161 -7.97 -11.70 -3.88
C GLU A 161 -8.13 -10.21 -3.52
N VAL A 162 -7.36 -9.72 -2.56
CA VAL A 162 -7.57 -8.39 -1.96
C VAL A 162 -7.18 -7.27 -2.92
N LEU A 163 -6.03 -7.39 -3.63
CA LEU A 163 -5.56 -6.30 -4.48
C LEU A 163 -6.48 -6.06 -5.69
N PRO A 164 -6.89 -7.09 -6.46
CA PRO A 164 -7.86 -6.88 -7.54
C PRO A 164 -9.21 -6.34 -7.02
N ALA A 165 -9.69 -6.81 -5.87
CA ALA A 165 -10.95 -6.33 -5.29
C ALA A 165 -10.93 -4.86 -4.85
N SER A 166 -9.74 -4.28 -4.66
CA SER A 166 -9.57 -2.85 -4.35
C SER A 166 -9.54 -1.95 -5.59
N CYS A 167 -9.40 -2.55 -6.77
CA CYS A 167 -9.16 -1.88 -8.05
C CYS A 167 -10.46 -1.72 -8.85
N ALA A 168 -10.69 -0.53 -9.40
CA ALA A 168 -11.78 -0.30 -10.33
C ALA A 168 -11.49 -0.96 -11.69
N ASP A 169 -12.55 -1.31 -12.42
CA ASP A 169 -12.49 -1.82 -13.81
C ASP A 169 -11.70 -3.13 -14.00
N ASP A 170 -11.47 -3.91 -12.94
CA ASP A 170 -10.72 -5.18 -12.97
C ASP A 170 -9.34 -5.06 -13.63
N ALA A 171 -8.72 -3.87 -13.56
CA ALA A 171 -7.48 -3.56 -14.28
C ALA A 171 -6.27 -4.36 -13.78
N LEU A 172 -6.34 -4.91 -12.57
CA LEU A 172 -5.30 -5.77 -11.99
C LEU A 172 -5.65 -7.25 -12.19
N GLN A 173 -5.00 -7.87 -13.16
CA GLN A 173 -5.11 -9.30 -13.38
C GLN A 173 -4.50 -10.10 -12.22
N ARG A 174 -5.18 -11.18 -11.81
CA ARG A 174 -4.69 -12.09 -10.74
C ARG A 174 -3.31 -12.67 -11.04
N SER A 175 -2.95 -12.86 -12.31
CA SER A 175 -1.62 -13.33 -12.73
C SER A 175 -0.50 -12.34 -12.36
N THR A 176 -0.71 -11.05 -12.61
CA THR A 176 0.22 -9.98 -12.22
C THR A 176 0.38 -9.92 -10.71
N VAL A 177 -0.73 -9.94 -9.98
CA VAL A 177 -0.70 -9.89 -8.52
C VAL A 177 -0.03 -11.12 -7.93
N ARG A 178 -0.24 -12.29 -8.55
CA ARG A 178 0.48 -13.51 -8.16
C ARG A 178 1.98 -13.36 -8.39
N TYR A 179 2.41 -12.80 -9.53
CA TYR A 179 3.83 -12.50 -9.76
C TYR A 179 4.41 -11.59 -8.67
N TRP A 180 3.71 -10.52 -8.29
CA TRP A 180 4.12 -9.65 -7.19
C TRP A 180 4.22 -10.37 -5.86
N ALA A 181 3.27 -11.26 -5.55
CA ALA A 181 3.33 -12.09 -4.36
C ALA A 181 4.56 -13.02 -4.36
N GLU A 182 4.94 -13.59 -5.50
CA GLU A 182 6.17 -14.38 -5.61
C GLU A 182 7.41 -13.51 -5.34
N GLN A 183 7.49 -12.31 -5.96
CA GLN A 183 8.62 -11.41 -5.76
C GLN A 183 8.74 -10.94 -4.30
N ALA A 184 7.63 -10.61 -3.65
CA ALA A 184 7.59 -10.25 -2.24
C ALA A 184 8.13 -11.37 -1.33
N MET A 185 7.85 -12.64 -1.66
CA MET A 185 8.35 -13.78 -0.89
C MET A 185 9.84 -14.07 -1.12
N LEU A 186 10.46 -13.53 -2.18
CA LEU A 186 11.89 -13.67 -2.45
C LEU A 186 12.77 -12.68 -1.66
N LEU A 187 12.18 -11.62 -1.09
CA LEU A 187 12.91 -10.70 -0.20
C LEU A 187 13.56 -11.49 0.93
N ALA A 188 14.82 -11.24 1.27
CA ALA A 188 15.57 -12.11 2.17
C ALA A 188 15.77 -11.48 3.56
N LYS A 189 15.91 -10.16 3.64
CA LYS A 189 16.25 -9.43 4.87
C LYS A 189 15.55 -8.07 4.94
N ILE A 190 15.58 -7.45 6.11
CA ILE A 190 15.12 -6.07 6.32
C ILE A 190 15.92 -5.13 5.42
N GLY A 191 15.21 -4.18 4.80
CA GLY A 191 15.78 -3.23 3.86
C GLY A 191 15.83 -3.74 2.41
N ASP A 192 15.53 -5.02 2.16
CA ASP A 192 15.21 -5.47 0.82
C ASP A 192 13.79 -5.00 0.47
N ASP A 193 13.62 -4.53 -0.77
CA ASP A 193 12.35 -4.16 -1.35
C ASP A 193 12.19 -4.69 -2.78
N PHE A 194 10.94 -4.68 -3.23
CA PHE A 194 10.53 -4.94 -4.59
C PHE A 194 9.47 -3.91 -4.95
N GLU A 195 9.64 -3.26 -6.10
CA GLU A 195 8.70 -2.28 -6.62
C GLU A 195 8.38 -2.58 -8.08
N ASP A 196 7.11 -2.47 -8.43
CA ASP A 196 6.66 -2.56 -9.81
C ASP A 196 5.51 -1.58 -10.07
N THR A 197 5.40 -1.10 -11.31
CA THR A 197 4.34 -0.18 -11.72
C THR A 197 3.67 -0.70 -12.99
N LEU A 198 2.35 -0.90 -12.91
CA LEU A 198 1.54 -1.35 -14.04
C LEU A 198 0.37 -0.40 -14.24
N HIS A 199 0.22 0.19 -15.43
CA HIS A 199 -0.94 1.03 -15.80
C HIS A 199 -1.29 2.15 -14.78
N GLY A 200 -0.28 2.69 -14.08
CA GLY A 200 -0.48 3.73 -13.07
C GLY A 200 -0.83 3.21 -11.66
N TYR A 201 -0.82 1.89 -11.46
CA TYR A 201 -0.79 1.22 -10.17
C TYR A 201 0.65 1.00 -9.74
N ARG A 202 0.99 1.34 -8.50
CA ARG A 202 2.33 1.10 -7.95
C ARG A 202 2.24 0.07 -6.84
N PHE A 203 2.95 -1.04 -6.99
CA PHE A 203 3.10 -2.06 -5.97
C PHE A 203 4.47 -1.95 -5.32
N LEU A 204 4.51 -2.01 -3.99
CA LEU A 204 5.74 -2.00 -3.19
C LEU A 204 5.66 -3.13 -2.16
N ALA A 205 6.66 -4.00 -2.13
CA ALA A 205 6.87 -4.98 -1.07
C ALA A 205 8.20 -4.73 -0.38
N TYR A 206 8.24 -4.82 0.94
CA TYR A 206 9.47 -4.68 1.70
C TYR A 206 9.40 -5.43 3.03
N ARG A 207 10.56 -5.67 3.64
CA ARG A 207 10.66 -6.24 4.98
C ARG A 207 11.03 -5.19 6.01
N LYS A 208 10.33 -5.21 7.14
CA LYS A 208 10.62 -4.36 8.30
C LYS A 208 10.69 -5.19 9.59
N GLN A 209 11.23 -4.60 10.65
CA GLN A 209 11.12 -5.14 12.00
C GLN A 209 9.81 -4.63 12.63
N GLY A 210 8.90 -5.54 12.96
CA GLY A 210 7.75 -5.27 13.82
C GLY A 210 8.12 -5.37 15.30
N GLU A 211 7.12 -5.30 16.19
CA GLU A 211 7.35 -5.38 17.64
C GLU A 211 7.98 -6.73 18.04
N ASP A 212 7.39 -7.83 17.59
CA ASP A 212 7.79 -9.18 18.02
C ASP A 212 8.55 -9.97 16.96
N ALA A 213 8.35 -9.65 15.68
CA ALA A 213 8.88 -10.41 14.56
C ALA A 213 9.20 -9.52 13.36
N GLN A 214 9.96 -10.05 12.40
CA GLN A 214 10.06 -9.41 11.10
C GLN A 214 8.71 -9.50 10.38
N GLU A 215 8.40 -8.49 9.59
CA GLU A 215 7.14 -8.39 8.86
C GLU A 215 7.43 -8.19 7.38
N LEU A 216 6.65 -8.87 6.54
CA LEU A 216 6.53 -8.56 5.13
C LEU A 216 5.38 -7.57 4.95
N VAL A 217 5.66 -6.42 4.36
CA VAL A 217 4.66 -5.40 4.05
C VAL A 217 4.51 -5.32 2.54
N CYS A 218 3.28 -5.40 2.06
CA CYS A 218 2.92 -5.29 0.65
C CYS A 218 1.89 -4.17 0.50
N VAL A 219 2.20 -3.15 -0.30
CA VAL A 219 1.37 -1.97 -0.49
C VAL A 219 1.04 -1.79 -1.97
N LEU A 220 -0.23 -1.58 -2.27
CA LEU A 220 -0.71 -1.14 -3.57
C LEU A 220 -1.20 0.30 -3.47
N TYR A 221 -0.71 1.17 -4.34
CA TYR A 221 -1.20 2.54 -4.52
C TYR A 221 -2.06 2.64 -5.78
N LEU A 222 -3.28 3.15 -5.59
CA LEU A 222 -4.33 3.35 -6.61
C LEU A 222 -4.45 4.87 -6.84
N ALA A 223 -3.47 5.46 -7.52
CA ALA A 223 -3.43 6.92 -7.76
C ALA A 223 -4.51 7.39 -8.72
#